data_AF-A0A9J6DHN6-F1
#
_entry.id   AF-A0A9J6DHN6-F1
#
_cell.length_a   1.000
_cell.length_b   1.000
_cell.length_c   1.000
_cell.angle_alpha   90.00
_cell.angle_beta   90.00
_cell.angle_gamma   90.00
#
_symmetry.space_group_name_H-M   'P 1'
#
loop_
_entity.id
_entity.type
_entity.pdbx_description
1 polymer ?
#
loop_
_entity_poly.entity_id
_entity_poly.type
_entity_poly.pdbx_seq_one_letter_code
_entity_poly.pdbx_strand_id
1 'polypeptide(L)'
;MDVCYENLDKKPTVSHSSRKLLQTTKATRRTARSRDRKTPLQHHRKMYYIWFFANIAWAVLAFPLGVAAIALARNYQMYRDQVEHALEWKERWAHSTKPVPSLRRSDGSVASTSTKTSEVPYWETSECRKPLALPESSWKPPFTDPIEDYPTAQLVEGPIFCIFNHSSYKRDKEWAFRTGLINGRLCTHVVYASAKVTADDLASADPGFDLVKEGFKNLALLKTKYQHLRVLVSFGEYERGSANLSILASSAVRRAKFSQNVLSWLTENDYDGVHVHWTIADAGRCGSPNDAAWLSKLVDKLRLTLSRNYTIALTIPPFKSRRPGYALDNLVANVDYLIVQTHDIHGPYENATHCASPFNSEGPSLISALTDVVEDVPPYTTQKICFSLSLAALSFRLGIVNSPDTDSVPARVLGPGIEGNFTGMRGRMAFYEVCVLGDHSAYMDFKEICSYKGLANNWISYENPMSLSSKVSEIFRRLNIYCVVMWDIDMDDAKGTCGLGRTPLLASVHKELLIASSHNPAAPTQEAL
;
A
#
# COMPACT_ATOMS: atom_id res chain seq x y z
N MET A 1 8.03 -6.41 -20.25
CA MET A 1 9.41 -5.90 -20.14
C MET A 1 10.08 -6.16 -21.48
N ASP A 2 10.97 -5.26 -21.90
CA ASP A 2 11.68 -5.20 -23.20
C ASP A 2 10.99 -4.42 -24.33
N VAL A 3 11.10 -3.09 -24.27
CA VAL A 3 11.42 -2.25 -25.43
C VAL A 3 12.27 -1.06 -24.92
N CYS A 4 13.26 -0.65 -25.72
CA CYS A 4 14.11 0.55 -25.58
C CYS A 4 15.44 0.40 -24.81
N TYR A 5 16.40 -0.30 -25.43
CA TYR A 5 17.81 0.12 -25.40
C TYR A 5 18.21 0.46 -26.83
N GLU A 6 18.38 1.74 -27.14
CA GLU A 6 19.31 2.19 -28.18
C GLU A 6 19.56 3.70 -28.10
N ASN A 7 20.84 4.06 -28.26
CA ASN A 7 21.38 5.39 -28.56
C ASN A 7 21.48 6.43 -27.44
N LEU A 8 22.59 6.37 -26.70
CA LEU A 8 23.26 7.56 -26.15
C LEU A 8 24.71 7.58 -26.63
N ASP A 9 24.94 8.25 -27.75
CA ASP A 9 26.25 8.80 -28.07
C ASP A 9 26.07 10.11 -28.83
N LYS A 10 26.23 11.23 -28.12
CA LYS A 10 26.61 12.56 -28.65
C LYS A 10 26.73 13.57 -27.50
N LYS A 11 27.97 13.90 -27.15
CA LYS A 11 28.33 15.07 -26.33
C LYS A 11 28.02 16.37 -27.09
N PRO A 12 27.58 17.45 -26.41
CA PRO A 12 27.71 18.79 -26.96
C PRO A 12 28.96 19.50 -26.42
N THR A 13 29.70 20.08 -27.36
CA THR A 13 30.76 21.06 -27.21
C THR A 13 30.21 22.41 -26.69
N VAL A 14 30.87 23.01 -25.70
CA VAL A 14 30.55 24.35 -25.18
C VAL A 14 31.51 25.38 -25.77
N SER A 15 30.94 26.45 -26.35
CA SER A 15 31.64 27.62 -26.91
C SER A 15 31.96 28.68 -25.85
N HIS A 16 33.13 29.30 -26.00
CA HIS A 16 33.59 30.50 -25.28
C HIS A 16 32.65 31.71 -25.44
N SER A 17 32.44 32.49 -24.36
CA SER A 17 33.09 33.80 -24.18
C SER A 17 32.61 34.49 -22.89
N SER A 18 33.54 35.06 -22.13
CA SER A 18 33.53 36.47 -21.69
C SER A 18 34.33 36.68 -20.40
N ARG A 19 35.24 37.64 -20.53
CA ARG A 19 36.35 38.05 -19.67
C ARG A 19 35.96 38.63 -18.29
N LYS A 20 36.98 38.61 -17.43
CA LYS A 20 37.44 39.59 -16.39
C LYS A 20 37.48 38.93 -15.00
N LEU A 21 38.48 39.06 -14.13
CA LEU A 21 39.65 39.93 -14.04
C LEU A 21 40.62 39.36 -12.96
N LEU A 22 41.89 39.79 -12.99
CA LEU A 22 42.89 39.85 -11.89
C LEU A 22 43.56 38.54 -11.42
N GLN A 23 44.85 38.32 -11.76
CA GLN A 23 46.06 38.69 -10.97
C GLN A 23 46.22 37.80 -9.72
N THR A 24 47.34 37.15 -9.37
CA THR A 24 48.77 37.30 -9.71
C THR A 24 49.57 36.18 -9.01
N THR A 25 50.85 36.04 -9.41
CA THR A 25 52.02 35.50 -8.68
C THR A 25 52.52 34.07 -8.91
N LYS A 26 53.55 34.00 -9.78
CA LYS A 26 54.94 33.50 -9.56
C LYS A 26 55.11 32.06 -9.03
N ALA A 27 55.60 31.15 -9.88
CA ALA A 27 57.02 30.75 -10.05
C ALA A 27 57.56 29.94 -8.84
N THR A 28 58.20 28.77 -8.98
CA THR A 28 59.47 28.55 -9.70
C THR A 28 59.82 27.04 -9.68
N ARG A 29 60.40 26.51 -10.79
CA ARG A 29 61.53 25.53 -10.95
C ARG A 29 61.66 24.32 -9.99
N ARG A 30 62.11 23.10 -10.35
CA ARG A 30 63.10 22.63 -11.36
C ARG A 30 63.13 21.07 -11.36
N THR A 31 63.28 20.49 -12.55
CA THR A 31 64.10 19.30 -12.99
C THR A 31 65.04 18.61 -11.96
N ALA A 32 65.44 17.32 -12.02
CA ALA A 32 65.26 16.17 -12.91
C ALA A 32 66.03 14.92 -12.36
N ARG A 33 65.71 13.73 -12.92
CA ARG A 33 66.56 12.52 -13.18
C ARG A 33 67.10 11.62 -12.06
N SER A 34 66.84 10.31 -12.16
CA SER A 34 67.87 9.26 -12.31
C SER A 34 67.28 7.91 -12.83
N ARG A 35 68.15 7.03 -13.33
CA ARG A 35 67.94 5.87 -14.24
C ARG A 35 67.96 4.50 -13.53
N ASP A 36 67.25 3.55 -14.16
CA ASP A 36 67.51 2.10 -14.36
C ASP A 36 67.87 1.12 -13.23
N ARG A 37 67.08 0.03 -13.13
CA ARG A 37 67.46 -1.36 -13.45
C ARG A 37 66.24 -2.30 -13.36
N LYS A 38 65.98 -3.10 -14.41
CA LYS A 38 64.94 -4.15 -14.46
C LYS A 38 65.55 -5.52 -14.12
N THR A 39 64.87 -6.30 -13.28
CA THR A 39 65.15 -7.72 -12.97
C THR A 39 63.97 -8.62 -13.36
N PRO A 40 64.15 -9.96 -13.50
CA PRO A 40 63.24 -10.87 -14.22
C PRO A 40 61.93 -11.25 -13.49
N LEU A 41 61.51 -10.48 -12.48
CA LEU A 41 60.33 -10.82 -11.65
C LEU A 41 58.98 -10.33 -12.23
N GLN A 42 59.00 -9.62 -13.37
CA GLN A 42 57.78 -9.01 -13.93
C GLN A 42 56.97 -9.91 -14.88
N HIS A 43 57.54 -11.01 -15.40
CA HIS A 43 56.82 -11.88 -16.32
C HIS A 43 55.84 -12.84 -15.62
N HIS A 44 56.20 -13.40 -14.45
CA HIS A 44 55.29 -14.29 -13.70
C HIS A 44 54.09 -13.56 -13.09
N ARG A 45 54.25 -12.31 -12.64
CA ARG A 45 53.14 -11.50 -12.11
C ARG A 45 52.09 -11.17 -13.19
N LYS A 46 52.51 -10.88 -14.42
CA LYS A 46 51.58 -10.56 -15.51
C LYS A 46 50.71 -11.76 -15.90
N MET A 47 51.27 -12.97 -15.96
CA MET A 47 50.47 -14.18 -16.23
C MET A 47 49.48 -14.49 -15.09
N TYR A 48 49.87 -14.27 -13.83
CA TYR A 48 48.96 -14.48 -12.69
C TYR A 48 47.78 -13.50 -12.70
N TYR A 49 48.02 -12.23 -13.04
CA TYR A 49 46.93 -11.25 -13.16
C TYR A 49 46.02 -11.55 -14.36
N ILE A 50 46.56 -11.95 -15.50
CA ILE A 50 45.74 -12.32 -16.67
C ILE A 50 44.87 -13.56 -16.33
N TRP A 51 45.43 -14.56 -15.65
CA TRP A 51 44.68 -15.74 -15.24
C TRP A 51 43.64 -15.44 -14.15
N PHE A 52 43.97 -14.56 -13.19
CA PHE A 52 43.05 -14.13 -12.13
C PHE A 52 41.88 -13.29 -12.68
N PHE A 53 42.16 -12.34 -13.57
CA PHE A 53 41.11 -11.53 -14.20
C PHE A 53 40.28 -12.33 -15.22
N ALA A 54 40.87 -13.32 -15.91
CA ALA A 54 40.11 -14.22 -16.78
C ALA A 54 39.13 -15.09 -16.00
N ASN A 55 39.50 -15.60 -14.82
CA ASN A 55 38.61 -16.38 -13.96
C ASN A 55 37.51 -15.52 -13.32
N ILE A 56 37.80 -14.28 -12.93
CA ILE A 56 36.77 -13.33 -12.44
C ILE A 56 35.82 -12.95 -13.58
N ALA A 57 36.33 -12.71 -14.79
CA ALA A 57 35.47 -12.45 -15.95
C ALA A 57 34.56 -13.64 -16.28
N TRP A 58 35.07 -14.88 -16.17
CA TRP A 58 34.26 -16.08 -16.34
C TRP A 58 33.19 -16.22 -15.25
N ALA A 59 33.53 -15.96 -13.98
CA ALA A 59 32.57 -15.99 -12.88
C ALA A 59 31.50 -14.89 -12.99
N VAL A 60 31.87 -13.68 -13.41
CA VAL A 60 30.96 -12.54 -13.57
C VAL A 60 30.04 -12.70 -14.78
N LEU A 61 30.44 -13.45 -15.81
CA LEU A 61 29.62 -13.71 -17.00
C LEU A 61 28.79 -15.00 -16.92
N ALA A 62 29.30 -16.06 -16.28
CA ALA A 62 28.60 -17.35 -16.19
C ALA A 62 27.53 -17.38 -15.08
N PHE A 63 27.73 -16.65 -13.98
CA PHE A 63 26.81 -16.64 -12.84
C PHE A 63 25.46 -15.96 -13.14
N PRO A 64 25.40 -14.80 -13.84
CA PRO A 64 24.12 -14.20 -14.24
C PRO A 64 23.34 -15.05 -15.24
N LEU A 65 24.05 -15.75 -16.15
CA LEU A 65 23.41 -16.63 -17.15
C LEU A 65 22.81 -17.88 -16.51
N GLY A 66 23.48 -18.46 -15.50
CA GLY A 66 22.95 -19.58 -14.72
C GLY A 66 21.71 -19.19 -13.90
N VAL A 67 21.74 -18.03 -13.24
CA VAL A 67 20.60 -17.52 -12.46
C VAL A 67 19.43 -17.14 -13.37
N ALA A 68 19.69 -16.52 -14.53
CA ALA A 68 18.67 -16.21 -15.52
C ALA A 68 18.05 -17.47 -16.14
N ALA A 69 18.85 -18.52 -16.42
CA ALA A 69 18.34 -19.80 -16.91
C ALA A 69 17.45 -20.51 -15.88
N ILE A 70 17.81 -20.48 -14.59
CA ILE A 70 16.99 -21.05 -13.50
C ILE A 70 15.70 -20.22 -13.31
N ALA A 71 15.77 -18.89 -13.39
CA ALA A 71 14.60 -18.02 -13.30
C ALA A 71 13.65 -18.20 -14.51
N LEU A 72 14.19 -18.32 -15.72
CA LEU A 72 13.42 -18.61 -16.94
C LEU A 72 12.82 -20.02 -16.90
N ALA A 73 13.55 -21.02 -16.40
CA ALA A 73 13.01 -22.37 -16.22
C ALA A 73 11.88 -22.39 -15.18
N ARG A 74 12.02 -21.69 -14.05
CA ARG A 74 10.96 -21.55 -13.04
C ARG A 74 9.73 -20.80 -13.58
N ASN A 75 9.94 -19.71 -14.32
CA ASN A 75 8.85 -18.97 -14.95
C ASN A 75 8.17 -19.78 -16.06
N TYR A 76 8.93 -20.56 -16.84
CA TYR A 76 8.38 -21.46 -17.86
C TYR A 76 7.57 -22.59 -17.23
N GLN A 77 8.04 -23.18 -16.13
CA GLN A 77 7.32 -24.22 -15.39
C GLN A 77 6.01 -23.67 -14.80
N MET A 78 6.07 -22.49 -14.16
CA MET A 78 4.89 -21.81 -13.64
C MET A 78 3.88 -21.45 -14.75
N TYR A 79 4.36 -20.97 -15.90
CA TYR A 79 3.50 -20.64 -17.03
C TYR A 79 2.89 -21.90 -17.66
N ARG A 80 3.66 -22.99 -17.77
CA ARG A 80 3.18 -24.29 -18.25
C ARG A 80 2.09 -24.84 -17.33
N ASP A 81 2.30 -24.81 -16.01
CA ASP A 81 1.31 -25.28 -15.03
C ASP A 81 0.03 -24.44 -15.09
N GLN A 82 0.14 -23.11 -15.29
CA GLN A 82 -1.03 -22.24 -15.48
C GLN A 82 -1.79 -22.53 -16.77
N VAL A 83 -1.09 -22.86 -17.87
CA VAL A 83 -1.72 -23.21 -19.15
C VAL A 83 -2.37 -24.58 -19.10
N GLU A 84 -1.72 -25.59 -18.50
CA GLU A 84 -2.29 -26.93 -18.33
C GLU A 84 -3.55 -26.87 -17.44
N HIS A 85 -3.53 -26.07 -16.36
CA HIS A 85 -4.69 -25.86 -15.51
C HIS A 85 -5.82 -25.07 -16.21
N ALA A 86 -5.49 -24.11 -17.08
CA ALA A 86 -6.48 -23.39 -17.88
C ALA A 86 -7.13 -24.28 -18.96
N LEU A 87 -6.37 -25.23 -19.53
CA LEU A 87 -6.89 -26.20 -20.50
C LEU A 87 -7.80 -27.23 -19.83
N GLU A 88 -7.46 -27.73 -18.64
CA GLU A 88 -8.36 -28.59 -17.85
C GLU A 88 -9.68 -27.89 -17.50
N TRP A 89 -9.63 -26.60 -17.18
CA TRP A 89 -10.84 -25.80 -16.91
C TRP A 89 -11.70 -25.56 -18.15
N LYS A 90 -11.07 -25.41 -19.32
CA LYS A 90 -11.77 -25.27 -20.61
C LYS A 90 -12.52 -26.54 -21.00
N GLU A 91 -11.92 -27.72 -20.79
CA GLU A 91 -12.59 -29.01 -21.04
C GLU A 91 -13.75 -29.26 -20.06
N ARG A 92 -13.59 -28.89 -18.78
CA ARG A 92 -14.68 -28.97 -17.78
C ARG A 92 -15.85 -28.03 -18.10
N TRP A 93 -15.57 -26.86 -18.67
CA TRP A 93 -16.61 -25.92 -19.11
C TRP A 93 -17.34 -26.37 -20.37
N ALA A 94 -16.67 -27.06 -21.31
CA ALA A 94 -17.30 -27.60 -22.52
C ALA A 94 -18.32 -28.72 -22.23
N HIS A 95 -18.18 -29.43 -21.10
CA HIS A 95 -19.14 -30.46 -20.66
C HIS A 95 -20.34 -29.91 -19.86
N SER A 96 -20.34 -28.61 -19.53
CA SER A 96 -21.36 -27.94 -18.70
C SER A 96 -22.49 -27.29 -19.52
N THR A 97 -22.32 -27.09 -20.82
CA THR A 97 -23.33 -26.45 -21.69
C THR A 97 -24.00 -27.47 -22.62
N LYS A 98 -25.00 -28.20 -22.13
CA LYS A 98 -26.00 -28.83 -23.02
C LYS A 98 -26.99 -27.74 -23.50
N PRO A 99 -27.28 -27.64 -24.80
CA PRO A 99 -28.28 -26.68 -25.28
C PRO A 99 -29.70 -27.08 -24.86
N VAL A 100 -30.48 -26.09 -24.45
CA VAL A 100 -31.90 -26.22 -24.11
C VAL A 100 -32.70 -26.65 -25.35
N PRO A 101 -33.54 -27.71 -25.32
CA PRO A 101 -34.40 -28.06 -26.44
C PRO A 101 -35.58 -27.08 -26.55
N SER A 102 -35.84 -26.65 -27.78
CA SER A 102 -36.99 -25.83 -28.18
C SER A 102 -38.33 -26.52 -27.85
N LEU A 103 -39.22 -25.81 -27.14
CA LEU A 103 -40.62 -26.19 -26.91
C LEU A 103 -41.40 -26.24 -28.23
N ARG A 104 -41.85 -27.43 -28.64
CA ARG A 104 -42.92 -27.61 -29.64
C ARG A 104 -44.28 -27.51 -28.94
N ARG A 105 -45.18 -26.71 -29.52
CA ARG A 105 -46.63 -26.76 -29.27
C ARG A 105 -47.21 -28.03 -29.87
N SER A 106 -48.13 -28.67 -29.14
CA SER A 106 -49.17 -29.53 -29.72
C SER A 106 -50.45 -29.43 -28.90
N ASP A 107 -51.54 -29.18 -29.62
CA ASP A 107 -52.92 -29.04 -29.17
C ASP A 107 -53.60 -30.38 -28.82
N GLY A 108 -54.69 -30.26 -28.03
CA GLY A 108 -55.82 -31.20 -27.94
C GLY A 108 -55.65 -32.32 -26.90
N SER A 109 -56.67 -32.82 -26.20
CA SER A 109 -58.11 -32.52 -26.08
C SER A 109 -58.66 -33.46 -24.98
N VAL A 110 -59.54 -32.94 -24.12
CA VAL A 110 -60.74 -33.56 -23.50
C VAL A 110 -60.66 -35.02 -22.98
N ALA A 111 -60.89 -35.22 -21.66
CA ALA A 111 -62.07 -35.92 -21.13
C ALA A 111 -62.05 -36.06 -19.59
N SER A 112 -63.23 -35.82 -19.02
CA SER A 112 -63.64 -35.93 -17.61
C SER A 112 -63.80 -37.38 -17.13
N THR A 113 -63.53 -37.67 -15.84
CA THR A 113 -64.55 -38.10 -14.86
C THR A 113 -63.97 -38.37 -13.46
N SER A 114 -64.82 -38.10 -12.46
CA SER A 114 -64.63 -38.20 -11.01
C SER A 114 -64.67 -39.63 -10.47
N THR A 115 -63.94 -39.96 -9.39
CA THR A 115 -64.46 -40.12 -8.00
C THR A 115 -63.49 -40.86 -7.05
N LYS A 116 -63.47 -40.37 -5.80
CA LYS A 116 -63.30 -41.07 -4.51
C LYS A 116 -61.93 -41.64 -4.08
N THR A 117 -61.26 -40.83 -3.26
CA THR A 117 -60.73 -41.11 -1.90
C THR A 117 -60.60 -42.56 -1.42
N SER A 118 -59.37 -42.94 -1.10
CA SER A 118 -59.00 -43.90 -0.04
C SER A 118 -57.59 -43.56 0.46
N GLU A 119 -57.45 -43.43 1.77
CA GLU A 119 -56.28 -42.97 2.53
C GLU A 119 -55.06 -43.90 2.41
N VAL A 120 -53.85 -43.32 2.42
CA VAL A 120 -52.59 -44.02 2.75
C VAL A 120 -51.71 -43.06 3.58
N PRO A 121 -51.11 -43.50 4.70
CA PRO A 121 -50.49 -42.62 5.69
C PRO A 121 -49.05 -42.21 5.37
N TYR A 122 -48.72 -41.06 5.94
CA TYR A 122 -47.44 -40.37 6.13
C TYR A 122 -46.18 -41.26 6.22
N TRP A 123 -45.19 -40.99 5.37
CA TRP A 123 -43.77 -41.10 5.72
C TRP A 123 -42.97 -39.99 5.02
N GLU A 124 -42.01 -39.48 5.77
CA GLU A 124 -41.33 -38.20 5.61
C GLU A 124 -40.34 -38.16 4.43
N THR A 125 -40.20 -36.96 3.88
CA THR A 125 -39.13 -36.57 2.97
C THR A 125 -37.78 -36.59 3.70
N SER A 126 -36.91 -37.55 3.40
CA SER A 126 -35.47 -37.36 3.58
C SER A 126 -34.68 -38.24 2.62
N GLU A 127 -34.01 -37.59 1.65
CA GLU A 127 -32.66 -37.89 1.16
C GLU A 127 -32.43 -37.09 -0.13
N CYS A 128 -32.21 -35.78 0.02
CA CYS A 128 -31.42 -35.03 -0.96
C CYS A 128 -30.04 -35.69 -1.04
N ARG A 129 -29.69 -36.16 -2.24
CA ARG A 129 -28.36 -36.70 -2.54
C ARG A 129 -27.29 -35.71 -2.11
N LYS A 130 -26.34 -36.21 -1.31
CA LYS A 130 -25.19 -35.48 -0.77
C LYS A 130 -24.49 -34.66 -1.87
N PRO A 131 -24.12 -33.39 -1.61
CA PRO A 131 -23.25 -32.63 -2.50
C PRO A 131 -21.94 -33.38 -2.72
N LEU A 132 -21.43 -33.37 -3.95
CA LEU A 132 -20.05 -33.78 -4.24
C LEU A 132 -19.10 -32.96 -3.36
N ALA A 133 -18.49 -33.61 -2.36
CA ALA A 133 -17.48 -33.00 -1.51
C ALA A 133 -16.22 -32.71 -2.35
N LEU A 134 -15.89 -31.43 -2.52
CA LEU A 134 -14.58 -31.02 -3.01
C LEU A 134 -13.53 -31.30 -1.93
N PRO A 135 -12.27 -31.63 -2.28
CA PRO A 135 -11.22 -31.92 -1.31
C PRO A 135 -11.01 -30.74 -0.36
N GLU A 136 -11.02 -31.04 0.94
CA GLU A 136 -11.09 -30.09 2.05
C GLU A 136 -9.75 -29.37 2.38
N SER A 137 -8.86 -29.20 1.40
CA SER A 137 -7.53 -28.63 1.65
C SER A 137 -7.18 -27.50 0.69
N SER A 138 -7.55 -26.26 1.06
CA SER A 138 -6.74 -25.03 0.96
C SER A 138 -7.57 -23.74 0.84
N TRP A 139 -8.89 -23.82 0.64
CA TRP A 139 -9.74 -22.62 0.54
C TRP A 139 -10.90 -22.68 1.52
N LYS A 140 -10.80 -21.88 2.59
CA LYS A 140 -11.93 -21.54 3.46
C LYS A 140 -12.58 -20.25 2.93
N PRO A 141 -13.92 -20.16 2.84
CA PRO A 141 -14.59 -18.91 2.52
C PRO A 141 -14.15 -17.82 3.52
N PRO A 142 -13.85 -16.60 3.08
CA PRO A 142 -13.23 -15.55 3.92
C PRO A 142 -14.11 -15.06 5.09
N PHE A 143 -15.37 -15.50 5.18
CA PHE A 143 -16.28 -15.22 6.30
C PHE A 143 -16.19 -16.22 7.47
N THR A 144 -15.31 -17.23 7.39
CA THR A 144 -15.31 -18.36 8.35
C THR A 144 -14.20 -18.32 9.38
N ASP A 145 -13.33 -17.30 9.38
CA ASP A 145 -12.49 -17.08 10.55
C ASP A 145 -13.42 -16.61 11.68
N PRO A 146 -13.54 -17.36 12.79
CA PRO A 146 -14.39 -16.96 13.90
C PRO A 146 -13.85 -15.64 14.44
N ILE A 147 -14.58 -14.56 14.17
CA ILE A 147 -14.39 -13.32 14.91
C ILE A 147 -15.03 -13.58 16.26
N GLU A 148 -14.22 -13.94 17.26
CA GLU A 148 -14.62 -13.82 18.66
C GLU A 148 -15.23 -12.43 18.86
N ASP A 149 -16.45 -12.39 19.39
CA ASP A 149 -17.21 -11.18 19.61
C ASP A 149 -16.38 -10.19 20.43
N TYR A 150 -15.94 -9.12 19.77
CA TYR A 150 -15.45 -7.95 20.50
C TYR A 150 -16.63 -7.42 21.33
N PRO A 151 -16.50 -7.27 22.65
CA PRO A 151 -17.50 -6.59 23.45
C PRO A 151 -17.76 -5.21 22.83
N THR A 152 -19.03 -4.83 22.78
CA THR A 152 -19.60 -3.58 22.23
C THR A 152 -18.65 -2.38 22.23
N ALA A 153 -17.78 -2.27 21.22
CA ALA A 153 -17.02 -1.04 21.00
C ALA A 153 -18.01 0.04 20.55
N GLN A 154 -18.04 1.15 21.29
CA GLN A 154 -18.85 2.32 20.96
C GLN A 154 -18.35 2.91 19.64
N LEU A 155 -19.27 3.37 18.79
CA LEU A 155 -18.90 4.03 17.54
C LEU A 155 -18.29 5.41 17.84
N VAL A 156 -17.19 5.72 17.17
CA VAL A 156 -16.58 7.05 17.16
C VAL A 156 -17.25 7.95 16.13
N GLU A 157 -17.36 9.24 16.42
CA GLU A 157 -17.87 10.24 15.47
C GLU A 157 -16.77 10.69 14.48
N GLY A 158 -15.51 10.72 14.93
CA GLY A 158 -14.37 11.11 14.10
C GLY A 158 -13.97 10.04 13.07
N PRO A 159 -13.52 10.41 11.86
CA PRO A 159 -13.19 9.42 10.84
C PRO A 159 -11.91 8.63 11.16
N ILE A 160 -12.02 7.29 11.11
CA ILE A 160 -10.88 6.36 11.13
C ILE A 160 -10.89 5.57 9.83
N PHE A 161 -9.90 5.83 8.99
CA PHE A 161 -9.67 5.09 7.74
C PHE A 161 -8.75 3.91 7.99
N CYS A 162 -9.25 2.72 7.72
CA CYS A 162 -8.50 1.47 7.81
C CYS A 162 -8.10 1.02 6.41
N ILE A 163 -6.82 1.12 6.08
CA ILE A 163 -6.31 0.72 4.76
C ILE A 163 -6.08 -0.79 4.76
N PHE A 164 -6.83 -1.51 3.93
CA PHE A 164 -6.69 -2.95 3.74
C PHE A 164 -5.85 -3.22 2.51
N ASN A 165 -4.62 -3.71 2.71
CA ASN A 165 -3.78 -4.19 1.63
C ASN A 165 -4.25 -5.55 1.14
N HIS A 166 -4.83 -5.59 -0.06
CA HIS A 166 -5.35 -6.84 -0.59
C HIS A 166 -4.26 -7.91 -0.71
N SER A 167 -3.01 -7.53 -1.02
CA SER A 167 -1.94 -8.48 -1.26
C SER A 167 -1.50 -9.24 0.00
N SER A 168 -1.92 -8.80 1.19
CA SER A 168 -1.69 -9.48 2.47
C SER A 168 -2.31 -10.88 2.54
N TYR A 169 -3.26 -11.24 1.66
CA TYR A 169 -3.80 -12.60 1.57
C TYR A 169 -2.74 -13.65 1.18
N LYS A 170 -1.64 -13.21 0.54
CA LYS A 170 -0.57 -14.06 0.00
C LYS A 170 0.45 -14.50 1.05
N ARG A 171 0.45 -13.89 2.23
CA ARG A 171 1.35 -14.30 3.32
C ARG A 171 1.09 -15.74 3.70
N ASP A 172 2.13 -16.38 4.23
CA ASP A 172 2.08 -17.80 4.54
C ASP A 172 1.00 -18.14 5.58
N LYS A 173 0.15 -19.11 5.23
CA LYS A 173 -0.82 -19.79 6.11
C LYS A 173 -1.51 -18.87 7.12
N GLU A 174 -1.02 -18.87 8.35
CA GLU A 174 -1.60 -18.20 9.52
C GLU A 174 -1.29 -16.69 9.56
N TRP A 175 -0.49 -16.16 8.64
CA TRP A 175 -0.17 -14.74 8.57
C TRP A 175 -0.91 -14.03 7.43
N ALA A 176 -1.64 -14.80 6.61
CA ALA A 176 -2.56 -14.26 5.60
C ALA A 176 -3.61 -13.38 6.26
N PHE A 177 -3.70 -12.12 5.82
CA PHE A 177 -4.73 -11.20 6.26
C PHE A 177 -5.83 -11.10 5.20
N ARG A 178 -7.09 -11.18 5.63
CA ARG A 178 -8.28 -11.24 4.77
C ARG A 178 -9.40 -10.40 5.38
N THR A 179 -10.45 -10.15 4.61
CA THR A 179 -11.59 -9.32 5.03
C THR A 179 -12.24 -9.80 6.34
N GLY A 180 -12.26 -11.11 6.61
CA GLY A 180 -12.75 -11.67 7.86
C GLY A 180 -11.95 -11.32 9.12
N LEU A 181 -10.73 -10.77 8.99
CA LEU A 181 -9.93 -10.28 10.12
C LEU A 181 -10.11 -8.78 10.38
N ILE A 182 -10.88 -8.08 9.55
CA ILE A 182 -11.13 -6.65 9.70
C ILE A 182 -12.19 -6.41 10.78
N ASN A 183 -11.79 -5.73 11.85
CA ASN A 183 -12.74 -5.28 12.87
C ASN A 183 -13.37 -3.94 12.47
N GLY A 184 -14.49 -4.00 11.75
CA GLY A 184 -15.21 -2.82 11.29
C GLY A 184 -15.82 -1.96 12.39
N ARG A 185 -15.81 -2.37 13.68
CA ARG A 185 -16.20 -1.47 14.79
C ARG A 185 -15.14 -0.42 15.09
N LEU A 186 -13.88 -0.71 14.79
CA LEU A 186 -12.75 0.20 15.05
C LEU A 186 -12.51 1.18 13.90
N CYS A 187 -13.24 1.04 12.80
CA CYS A 187 -13.10 1.82 11.60
C CYS A 187 -14.43 2.51 11.29
N THR A 188 -14.37 3.71 10.73
CA THR A 188 -15.54 4.34 10.08
C THR A 188 -15.48 4.17 8.57
N HIS A 189 -14.27 4.09 8.03
CA HIS A 189 -14.00 3.86 6.62
C HIS A 189 -13.02 2.69 6.47
N VAL A 190 -13.30 1.76 5.56
CA VAL A 190 -12.32 0.74 5.14
C VAL A 190 -12.00 0.94 3.67
N VAL A 191 -10.71 0.99 3.34
CA VAL A 191 -10.23 1.28 1.98
C VAL A 191 -9.54 0.06 1.40
N TYR A 192 -10.00 -0.42 0.25
CA TYR A 192 -9.36 -1.49 -0.51
C TYR A 192 -8.12 -0.95 -1.25
N ALA A 193 -6.93 -1.29 -0.78
CA ALA A 193 -5.66 -0.92 -1.40
C ALA A 193 -5.07 -2.11 -2.18
N SER A 194 -5.00 -2.07 -3.51
CA SER A 194 -5.51 -1.03 -4.42
C SER A 194 -5.98 -1.64 -5.74
N ALA A 195 -6.95 -0.98 -6.38
CA ALA A 195 -7.28 -1.20 -7.78
C ALA A 195 -6.21 -0.51 -8.66
N LYS A 196 -6.03 -1.00 -9.88
CA LYS A 196 -5.11 -0.39 -10.85
C LYS A 196 -5.86 0.52 -11.82
N VAL A 197 -5.14 1.49 -12.37
CA VAL A 197 -5.64 2.35 -13.45
C VAL A 197 -5.05 1.89 -14.78
N THR A 198 -5.93 1.55 -15.72
CA THR A 198 -5.57 1.26 -17.11
C THR A 198 -5.55 2.56 -17.92
N ALA A 199 -5.58 2.50 -19.26
CA ALA A 199 -5.59 3.72 -20.07
C ALA A 199 -6.79 4.64 -19.78
N ASP A 200 -7.95 4.06 -19.47
CA ASP A 200 -9.20 4.81 -19.24
C ASP A 200 -10.07 4.28 -18.09
N ASP A 201 -9.75 3.11 -17.51
CA ASP A 201 -10.66 2.40 -16.60
C ASP A 201 -9.98 1.98 -15.29
N LEU A 202 -10.77 1.97 -14.21
CA LEU A 202 -10.44 1.33 -12.94
C LEU A 202 -10.59 -0.19 -13.10
N ALA A 203 -9.55 -0.94 -12.72
CA ALA A 203 -9.51 -2.38 -12.95
C ALA A 203 -8.86 -3.14 -11.80
N SER A 204 -9.06 -4.45 -11.79
CA SER A 204 -8.40 -5.37 -10.86
C SER A 204 -6.88 -5.35 -11.02
N ALA A 205 -6.18 -5.22 -9.88
CA ALA A 205 -4.74 -5.35 -9.80
C ALA A 205 -4.30 -6.81 -9.68
N ASP A 206 -5.11 -7.65 -9.03
CA ASP A 206 -4.89 -9.10 -8.90
C ASP A 206 -6.20 -9.85 -9.23
N PRO A 207 -6.46 -10.20 -10.51
CA PRO A 207 -7.71 -10.85 -10.89
C PRO A 207 -7.97 -12.18 -10.18
N GLY A 208 -6.91 -12.89 -9.79
CA GLY A 208 -7.03 -14.15 -9.07
C GLY A 208 -7.56 -13.99 -7.64
N PHE A 209 -7.41 -12.81 -7.05
CA PHE A 209 -8.00 -12.48 -5.74
C PHE A 209 -9.25 -11.62 -5.88
N ASP A 210 -9.13 -10.51 -6.60
CA ASP A 210 -10.17 -9.50 -6.72
C ASP A 210 -11.46 -10.07 -7.35
N LEU A 211 -11.32 -10.89 -8.40
CA LEU A 211 -12.44 -11.42 -9.18
C LEU A 211 -12.73 -12.89 -8.86
N VAL A 212 -11.71 -13.76 -8.87
CA VAL A 212 -11.91 -15.21 -8.67
C VAL A 212 -12.24 -15.53 -7.20
N LYS A 213 -11.56 -14.88 -6.26
CA LYS A 213 -11.86 -15.01 -4.82
C LYS A 213 -12.79 -13.91 -4.31
N GLU A 214 -13.35 -13.12 -5.22
CA GLU A 214 -14.29 -12.03 -4.96
C GLU A 214 -13.80 -11.01 -3.91
N GLY A 215 -12.51 -10.68 -3.91
CA GLY A 215 -11.89 -9.75 -2.95
C GLY A 215 -12.65 -8.43 -2.81
N PHE A 216 -13.08 -7.82 -3.93
CA PHE A 216 -13.86 -6.58 -3.91
C PHE A 216 -15.21 -6.76 -3.20
N LYS A 217 -16.01 -7.74 -3.63
CA LYS A 217 -17.33 -8.00 -3.03
C LYS A 217 -17.23 -8.38 -1.55
N ASN A 218 -16.20 -9.14 -1.18
CA ASN A 218 -15.98 -9.55 0.20
C ASN A 218 -15.72 -8.38 1.13
N LEU A 219 -15.10 -7.29 0.63
CA LEU A 219 -14.93 -6.09 1.43
C LEU A 219 -16.26 -5.33 1.58
N ALA A 220 -17.02 -5.17 0.50
CA ALA A 220 -18.35 -4.54 0.54
C ALA A 220 -19.31 -5.27 1.50
N LEU A 221 -19.23 -6.60 1.57
CA LEU A 221 -20.03 -7.41 2.49
C LEU A 221 -19.79 -7.09 3.97
N LEU A 222 -18.70 -6.42 4.35
CA LEU A 222 -18.53 -5.91 5.72
C LEU A 222 -19.66 -4.98 6.15
N LYS A 223 -20.30 -4.26 5.22
CA LYS A 223 -21.44 -3.37 5.50
C LYS A 223 -22.66 -4.13 6.02
N THR A 224 -22.80 -5.41 5.69
CA THR A 224 -23.89 -6.26 6.23
C THR A 224 -23.76 -6.49 7.73
N LYS A 225 -22.52 -6.51 8.24
CA LYS A 225 -22.20 -6.67 9.66
C LYS A 225 -22.01 -5.32 10.36
N TYR A 226 -21.44 -4.35 9.67
CA TYR A 226 -21.10 -3.03 10.18
C TYR A 226 -21.81 -1.97 9.34
N GLN A 227 -23.09 -1.74 9.62
CA GLN A 227 -23.96 -0.86 8.81
C GLN A 227 -23.48 0.61 8.76
N HIS A 228 -22.69 1.04 9.74
CA HIS A 228 -22.10 2.38 9.79
C HIS A 228 -20.88 2.53 8.87
N LEU A 229 -20.31 1.43 8.38
CA LEU A 229 -19.03 1.44 7.69
C LEU A 229 -19.18 1.93 6.25
N ARG A 230 -18.28 2.85 5.86
CA ARG A 230 -18.09 3.25 4.47
C ARG A 230 -16.97 2.44 3.83
N VAL A 231 -17.20 1.89 2.65
CA VAL A 231 -16.21 1.09 1.93
C VAL A 231 -15.74 1.84 0.69
N LEU A 232 -14.43 2.07 0.59
CA LEU A 232 -13.81 2.82 -0.50
C LEU A 232 -12.82 1.96 -1.27
N VAL A 233 -12.60 2.28 -2.54
CA VAL A 233 -11.53 1.68 -3.34
C VAL A 233 -10.41 2.69 -3.54
N SER A 234 -9.17 2.29 -3.27
CA SER A 234 -8.01 3.12 -3.55
C SER A 234 -7.45 2.86 -4.95
N PHE A 235 -6.95 3.91 -5.59
CA PHE A 235 -6.17 3.82 -6.81
C PHE A 235 -5.08 4.90 -6.88
N GLY A 236 -4.02 4.61 -7.66
CA GLY A 236 -2.98 5.57 -8.02
C GLY A 236 -1.64 5.43 -7.31
N GLU A 237 -1.51 4.46 -6.41
CA GLU A 237 -0.24 4.11 -5.76
C GLU A 237 0.88 3.94 -6.79
N TYR A 238 2.09 4.38 -6.45
CA TYR A 238 3.21 4.58 -7.37
C TYR A 238 3.48 3.37 -8.29
N GLU A 239 3.50 2.17 -7.73
CA GLU A 239 3.79 0.92 -8.46
C GLU A 239 2.66 0.48 -9.40
N ARG A 240 1.49 1.14 -9.35
CA ARG A 240 0.23 0.64 -9.93
C ARG A 240 -0.54 1.64 -10.79
N GLY A 241 0.17 2.57 -11.45
CA GLY A 241 -0.43 3.30 -12.57
C GLY A 241 -0.16 4.80 -12.65
N SER A 242 0.87 5.34 -11.98
CA SER A 242 1.19 6.78 -12.08
C SER A 242 1.36 7.25 -13.54
N ALA A 243 1.93 6.42 -14.41
CA ALA A 243 2.08 6.73 -15.84
C ALA A 243 0.71 6.86 -16.54
N ASN A 244 -0.16 5.88 -16.33
CA ASN A 244 -1.50 5.85 -16.90
C ASN A 244 -2.35 7.00 -16.35
N LEU A 245 -2.23 7.29 -15.05
CA LEU A 245 -2.89 8.44 -14.43
C LEU A 245 -2.42 9.77 -15.02
N SER A 246 -1.12 9.96 -15.26
CA SER A 246 -0.62 11.16 -15.93
C SER A 246 -1.25 11.33 -17.33
N ILE A 247 -1.25 10.27 -18.14
CA ILE A 247 -1.85 10.27 -19.49
C ILE A 247 -3.35 10.56 -19.43
N LEU A 248 -4.08 9.87 -18.56
CA LEU A 248 -5.51 10.00 -18.37
C LEU A 248 -5.88 11.40 -17.87
N ALA A 249 -5.19 11.88 -16.84
CA ALA A 249 -5.44 13.18 -16.22
C ALA A 249 -5.11 14.33 -17.17
N SER A 250 -4.20 14.16 -18.13
CA SER A 250 -3.86 15.18 -19.13
C SER A 250 -5.02 15.56 -20.07
N SER A 251 -5.94 14.62 -20.35
CA SER A 251 -7.00 14.80 -21.35
C SER A 251 -8.38 14.97 -20.73
N ALA A 252 -9.10 16.04 -21.08
CA ALA A 252 -10.46 16.28 -20.60
C ALA A 252 -11.44 15.15 -20.97
N VAL A 253 -11.28 14.58 -22.17
CA VAL A 253 -12.10 13.46 -22.65
C VAL A 253 -11.83 12.20 -21.83
N ARG A 254 -10.55 11.89 -21.55
CA ARG A 254 -10.18 10.71 -20.75
C ARG A 254 -10.61 10.86 -19.29
N ARG A 255 -10.43 12.04 -18.68
CA ARG A 255 -10.96 12.33 -17.34
C ARG A 255 -12.48 12.09 -17.27
N ALA A 256 -13.22 12.55 -18.28
CA ALA A 256 -14.67 12.35 -18.31
C ALA A 256 -15.06 10.87 -18.43
N LYS A 257 -14.41 10.11 -19.32
CA LYS A 257 -14.63 8.68 -19.48
C LYS A 257 -14.29 7.91 -18.20
N PHE A 258 -13.13 8.19 -17.62
CA PHE A 258 -12.68 7.56 -16.38
C PHE A 258 -13.61 7.83 -15.21
N SER A 259 -14.03 9.08 -14.99
CA SER A 259 -14.97 9.37 -13.90
C SER A 259 -16.30 8.64 -14.04
N GLN A 260 -16.78 8.41 -15.28
CA GLN A 260 -17.97 7.60 -15.51
C GLN A 260 -17.71 6.11 -15.29
N ASN A 261 -16.54 5.60 -15.70
CA ASN A 261 -16.14 4.23 -15.38
C ASN A 261 -16.05 4.00 -13.86
N VAL A 262 -15.48 4.95 -13.11
CA VAL A 262 -15.45 4.90 -11.64
C VAL A 262 -16.86 4.82 -11.06
N LEU A 263 -17.80 5.65 -11.54
CA LEU A 263 -19.20 5.60 -11.09
C LEU A 263 -19.84 4.22 -11.34
N SER A 264 -19.64 3.64 -12.54
CA SER A 264 -20.12 2.29 -12.87
C SER A 264 -19.53 1.26 -11.92
N TRP A 265 -18.21 1.31 -11.72
CA TRP A 265 -17.48 0.37 -10.87
C TRP A 265 -17.96 0.42 -9.41
N LEU A 266 -18.14 1.63 -8.85
CA LEU A 266 -18.63 1.81 -7.48
C LEU A 266 -20.04 1.24 -7.33
N THR A 267 -20.91 1.49 -8.31
CA THR A 267 -22.30 0.99 -8.33
C THR A 267 -22.34 -0.54 -8.42
N GLU A 268 -21.52 -1.14 -9.29
CA GLU A 268 -21.47 -2.59 -9.50
C GLU A 268 -20.90 -3.37 -8.30
N ASN A 269 -20.00 -2.76 -7.54
CA ASN A 269 -19.33 -3.41 -6.41
C ASN A 269 -19.92 -3.02 -5.04
N ASP A 270 -20.91 -2.12 -5.00
CA ASP A 270 -21.50 -1.57 -3.76
C ASP A 270 -20.47 -0.84 -2.87
N TYR A 271 -19.70 0.06 -3.46
CA TYR A 271 -18.70 0.88 -2.77
C TYR A 271 -19.22 2.31 -2.57
N ASP A 272 -18.92 2.90 -1.40
CA ASP A 272 -19.36 4.23 -0.99
C ASP A 272 -18.48 5.36 -1.52
N GLY A 273 -17.34 5.04 -2.14
CA GLY A 273 -16.45 6.08 -2.64
C GLY A 273 -15.09 5.62 -3.12
N VAL A 274 -14.25 6.61 -3.41
CA VAL A 274 -12.87 6.43 -3.88
C VAL A 274 -11.86 7.11 -2.98
N HIS A 275 -10.70 6.48 -2.88
CA HIS A 275 -9.49 7.06 -2.33
C HIS A 275 -8.47 7.27 -3.46
N VAL A 276 -8.20 8.53 -3.78
CA VAL A 276 -7.21 8.91 -4.80
C VAL A 276 -5.84 9.00 -4.12
N HIS A 277 -4.96 8.04 -4.37
CA HIS A 277 -3.61 7.99 -3.82
C HIS A 277 -2.56 8.19 -4.92
N TRP A 278 -2.58 9.35 -5.58
CA TRP A 278 -1.60 9.66 -6.62
C TRP A 278 -0.51 10.60 -6.08
N THR A 279 0.58 10.04 -5.56
CA THR A 279 1.70 10.81 -5.00
C THR A 279 2.60 11.34 -6.11
N ILE A 280 2.41 12.60 -6.48
CA ILE A 280 3.26 13.29 -7.48
C ILE A 280 4.50 13.84 -6.77
N ALA A 281 5.34 12.95 -6.26
CA ALA A 281 6.60 13.33 -5.61
C ALA A 281 7.68 13.59 -6.69
N ASP A 282 7.84 12.66 -7.62
CA ASP A 282 8.81 12.76 -8.69
C ASP A 282 8.17 12.50 -10.06
N ALA A 283 8.26 13.48 -10.96
CA ALA A 283 8.31 13.21 -12.40
C ALA A 283 9.63 12.48 -12.63
N GLY A 284 9.66 11.20 -12.26
CA GLY A 284 10.58 10.24 -12.82
C GLY A 284 10.18 9.95 -14.27
N ARG A 285 10.65 8.83 -14.82
CA ARG A 285 10.50 8.45 -16.24
C ARG A 285 9.06 8.46 -16.79
N CYS A 286 8.03 8.54 -15.93
CA CYS A 286 6.63 8.40 -16.31
C CYS A 286 5.70 9.53 -15.81
N GLY A 287 6.23 10.58 -15.18
CA GLY A 287 5.43 11.72 -14.69
C GLY A 287 5.64 13.00 -15.50
N SER A 288 4.70 13.93 -15.42
CA SER A 288 4.71 15.23 -16.09
C SER A 288 4.87 16.36 -15.08
N PRO A 289 5.55 17.47 -15.44
CA PRO A 289 5.53 18.69 -14.62
C PRO A 289 4.11 19.23 -14.36
N ASN A 290 3.14 18.89 -15.22
CA ASN A 290 1.75 19.34 -15.12
C ASN A 290 0.86 18.43 -14.28
N ASP A 291 1.37 17.30 -13.78
CA ASP A 291 0.57 16.30 -13.07
C ASP A 291 -0.21 16.91 -11.89
N ALA A 292 0.39 17.86 -11.17
CA ALA A 292 -0.27 18.50 -10.03
C ALA A 292 -1.54 19.26 -10.45
N ALA A 293 -1.46 20.02 -11.54
CA ALA A 293 -2.62 20.73 -12.09
C ALA A 293 -3.64 19.76 -12.73
N TRP A 294 -3.18 18.65 -13.28
CA TRP A 294 -4.05 17.62 -13.85
C TRP A 294 -4.78 16.80 -12.79
N LEU A 295 -4.16 16.58 -11.62
CA LEU A 295 -4.81 15.99 -10.45
C LEU A 295 -6.00 16.85 -10.02
N SER A 296 -5.85 18.17 -9.88
CA SER A 296 -6.98 19.06 -9.57
C SER A 296 -8.11 18.90 -10.59
N LYS A 297 -7.80 18.90 -11.90
CA LYS A 297 -8.82 18.71 -12.95
C LYS A 297 -9.48 17.33 -12.93
N LEU A 298 -8.78 16.30 -12.45
CA LEU A 298 -9.32 14.95 -12.27
C LEU A 298 -10.26 14.91 -11.07
N VAL A 299 -9.85 15.47 -9.93
CA VAL A 299 -10.68 15.58 -8.73
C VAL A 299 -11.94 16.38 -9.00
N ASP A 300 -11.85 17.50 -9.71
CA ASP A 300 -13.02 18.30 -10.12
C ASP A 300 -13.98 17.45 -10.96
N LYS A 301 -13.45 16.66 -11.91
CA LYS A 301 -14.28 15.81 -12.78
C LYS A 301 -14.90 14.64 -12.02
N LEU A 302 -14.19 14.05 -11.07
CA LEU A 302 -14.72 13.03 -10.16
C LEU A 302 -15.83 13.62 -9.30
N ARG A 303 -15.63 14.76 -8.65
CA ARG A 303 -16.67 15.41 -7.83
C ARG A 303 -17.93 15.72 -8.63
N LEU A 304 -17.79 16.25 -9.85
CA LEU A 304 -18.93 16.52 -10.72
C LEU A 304 -19.69 15.25 -11.12
N THR A 305 -18.99 14.13 -11.31
CA THR A 305 -19.60 12.88 -11.79
C THR A 305 -20.21 12.07 -10.65
N LEU A 306 -19.51 12.01 -9.52
CA LEU A 306 -19.89 11.25 -8.33
C LEU A 306 -20.86 12.03 -7.41
N SER A 307 -21.04 13.33 -7.65
CA SER A 307 -21.79 14.26 -6.80
C SER A 307 -21.31 14.19 -5.34
N ARG A 308 -22.17 14.54 -4.37
CA ARG A 308 -21.93 14.31 -2.94
C ARG A 308 -22.49 12.97 -2.46
N ASN A 309 -22.96 12.11 -3.38
CA ASN A 309 -23.48 10.79 -3.06
C ASN A 309 -22.37 9.78 -2.72
N TYR A 310 -21.15 9.99 -3.25
CA TYR A 310 -19.99 9.17 -2.96
C TYR A 310 -18.88 9.98 -2.28
N THR A 311 -18.18 9.32 -1.36
CA THR A 311 -17.01 9.87 -0.68
C THR A 311 -15.81 9.94 -1.62
N ILE A 312 -15.12 11.08 -1.62
CA ILE A 312 -13.81 11.25 -2.26
C ILE A 312 -12.81 11.58 -1.17
N ALA A 313 -11.88 10.66 -0.92
CA ALA A 313 -10.68 10.91 -0.14
C ALA A 313 -9.50 11.13 -1.10
N LEU A 314 -8.60 12.06 -0.79
CA LEU A 314 -7.40 12.32 -1.59
C LEU A 314 -6.18 12.34 -0.69
N THR A 315 -5.15 11.56 -1.03
CA THR A 315 -3.85 11.63 -0.37
C THR A 315 -2.92 12.64 -1.05
N ILE A 316 -2.29 13.49 -0.25
CA ILE A 316 -1.28 14.47 -0.67
C ILE A 316 0.05 14.25 0.06
N PRO A 317 1.19 14.63 -0.56
CA PRO A 317 2.50 14.49 0.08
C PRO A 317 2.66 15.42 1.30
N PRO A 318 3.52 15.04 2.27
CA PRO A 318 3.68 15.75 3.54
C PRO A 318 4.57 17.00 3.48
N PHE A 319 5.08 17.38 2.31
CA PHE A 319 6.08 18.45 2.19
C PHE A 319 5.44 19.79 1.80
N LYS A 320 5.91 20.91 2.36
CA LYS A 320 5.49 22.27 1.95
C LYS A 320 5.85 22.59 0.50
N SER A 321 7.03 22.16 0.06
CA SER A 321 7.56 22.34 -1.29
C SER A 321 6.90 21.41 -2.33
N ARG A 322 5.56 21.34 -2.30
CA ARG A 322 4.78 20.62 -3.30
C ARG A 322 5.03 21.20 -4.69
N ARG A 323 4.86 20.37 -5.71
CA ARG A 323 5.02 20.82 -7.10
C ARG A 323 4.09 22.00 -7.42
N PRO A 324 4.55 22.98 -8.22
CA PRO A 324 3.67 24.00 -8.74
C PRO A 324 2.43 23.39 -9.40
N GLY A 325 1.24 23.88 -9.04
CA GLY A 325 -0.03 23.36 -9.53
C GLY A 325 -0.81 22.50 -8.54
N TYR A 326 -0.25 22.15 -7.38
CA TYR A 326 -1.02 21.59 -6.26
C TYR A 326 -1.91 22.68 -5.65
N ALA A 327 -3.08 22.91 -6.22
CA ALA A 327 -4.04 23.90 -5.74
C ALA A 327 -4.83 23.35 -4.55
N LEU A 328 -4.25 23.42 -3.34
CA LEU A 328 -4.84 22.85 -2.13
C LEU A 328 -6.25 23.38 -1.85
N ASP A 329 -6.49 24.68 -2.03
CA ASP A 329 -7.82 25.29 -1.94
C ASP A 329 -8.86 24.60 -2.84
N ASN A 330 -8.51 24.32 -4.10
CA ASN A 330 -9.41 23.63 -5.03
C ASN A 330 -9.60 22.16 -4.65
N LEU A 331 -8.52 21.49 -4.24
CA LEU A 331 -8.56 20.08 -3.87
C LEU A 331 -9.45 19.88 -2.64
N VAL A 332 -9.23 20.63 -1.56
CA VAL A 332 -9.97 20.51 -0.30
C VAL A 332 -11.47 20.86 -0.45
N ALA A 333 -11.81 21.77 -1.37
CA ALA A 333 -13.19 22.09 -1.70
C ALA A 333 -13.92 20.91 -2.37
N ASN A 334 -13.22 20.17 -3.25
CA ASN A 334 -13.79 19.11 -4.07
C ASN A 334 -13.68 17.70 -3.47
N VAL A 335 -12.98 17.52 -2.35
CA VAL A 335 -12.94 16.24 -1.61
C VAL A 335 -13.78 16.30 -0.34
N ASP A 336 -14.08 15.14 0.22
CA ASP A 336 -14.68 15.01 1.55
C ASP A 336 -13.57 14.90 2.61
N TYR A 337 -12.47 14.23 2.26
CA TYR A 337 -11.29 14.08 3.12
C TYR A 337 -9.99 14.34 2.36
N LEU A 338 -9.14 15.21 2.91
CA LEU A 338 -7.79 15.49 2.42
C LEU A 338 -6.78 14.83 3.35
N ILE A 339 -6.24 13.68 2.94
CA ILE A 339 -5.30 12.89 3.71
C ILE A 339 -3.87 13.40 3.46
N VAL A 340 -3.23 13.92 4.50
CA VAL A 340 -1.80 14.23 4.48
C VAL A 340 -1.03 12.94 4.78
N GLN A 341 -0.17 12.52 3.84
CA GLN A 341 0.62 11.30 3.99
C GLN A 341 1.75 11.47 5.01
N THR A 342 1.41 11.40 6.29
CA THR A 342 2.34 11.49 7.42
C THR A 342 2.86 10.12 7.89
N HIS A 343 2.60 9.06 7.12
CA HIS A 343 3.21 7.76 7.28
C HIS A 343 4.35 7.57 6.29
N ASP A 344 5.33 6.76 6.67
CA ASP A 344 6.52 6.45 5.89
C ASP A 344 7.21 7.72 5.34
N ILE A 345 7.24 8.80 6.15
CA ILE A 345 7.95 10.04 5.81
C ILE A 345 9.44 9.74 5.64
N HIS A 346 9.97 8.90 6.55
CA HIS A 346 11.30 8.34 6.45
C HIS A 346 11.25 6.87 6.08
N GLY A 347 12.30 6.39 5.39
CA GLY A 347 12.41 5.02 4.93
C GLY A 347 13.74 4.34 5.27
N PRO A 348 13.81 3.01 5.13
CA PRO A 348 14.98 2.21 5.53
C PRO A 348 16.22 2.40 4.62
N TYR A 349 16.09 3.24 3.59
CA TYR A 349 17.16 3.58 2.65
C TYR A 349 17.86 4.90 2.98
N GLU A 350 17.40 5.62 3.99
CA GLU A 350 18.03 6.85 4.47
C GLU A 350 19.31 6.56 5.25
N ASN A 351 20.08 7.62 5.52
CA ASN A 351 21.38 7.53 6.20
C ASN A 351 21.26 7.60 7.73
N ALA A 352 20.03 7.73 8.24
CA ALA A 352 19.69 7.94 9.64
C ALA A 352 18.49 7.05 10.04
N THR A 353 18.46 6.62 11.30
CA THR A 353 17.33 5.88 11.87
C THR A 353 16.17 6.82 12.16
N HIS A 354 14.94 6.41 11.82
CA HIS A 354 13.73 7.18 12.04
C HIS A 354 12.54 6.26 12.36
N CYS A 355 11.52 6.82 13.00
CA CYS A 355 10.18 6.26 13.06
C CYS A 355 9.51 6.34 11.68
N ALA A 356 8.59 5.42 11.38
CA ALA A 356 7.81 5.48 10.14
C ALA A 356 6.92 6.74 10.06
N SER A 357 6.34 7.14 11.19
CA SER A 357 5.50 8.34 11.33
C SER A 357 6.08 9.28 12.38
N PRO A 358 7.22 9.95 12.13
CA PRO A 358 7.87 10.79 13.14
C PRO A 358 6.94 11.94 13.58
N PHE A 359 6.63 12.05 14.87
CA PHE A 359 5.80 13.16 15.36
C PHE A 359 6.44 14.52 15.09
N ASN A 360 7.71 14.65 15.47
CA ASN A 360 8.56 15.81 15.23
C ASN A 360 9.95 15.35 14.81
N SER A 361 10.61 16.03 13.87
CA SER A 361 11.96 15.70 13.40
C SER A 361 12.71 16.99 13.01
N GLU A 362 13.98 16.89 12.61
CA GLU A 362 14.67 18.06 12.02
C GLU A 362 14.22 18.35 10.59
N GLY A 363 13.64 17.35 9.93
CA GLY A 363 13.10 17.43 8.59
C GLY A 363 11.56 17.40 8.60
N PRO A 364 10.97 16.89 7.52
CA PRO A 364 9.53 16.65 7.45
C PRO A 364 9.09 15.72 8.58
N SER A 365 8.00 16.08 9.26
CA SER A 365 7.41 15.34 10.35
C SER A 365 5.89 15.47 10.33
N LEU A 366 5.21 14.69 11.17
CA LEU A 366 3.77 14.70 11.27
C LEU A 366 3.25 16.11 11.67
N ILE A 367 3.85 16.74 12.68
CA ILE A 367 3.43 18.07 13.13
C ILE A 367 3.75 19.16 12.11
N SER A 368 4.92 19.11 11.45
CA SER A 368 5.30 20.13 10.47
C SER A 368 4.42 20.03 9.23
N ALA A 369 4.19 18.81 8.72
CA ALA A 369 3.38 18.57 7.53
C ALA A 369 1.93 19.03 7.70
N LEU A 370 1.33 18.78 8.87
CA LEU A 370 -0.04 19.19 9.14
C LEU A 370 -0.17 20.68 9.37
N THR A 371 0.77 21.29 10.11
CA THR A 371 0.82 22.75 10.27
C THR A 371 0.89 23.44 8.91
N ASP A 372 1.77 22.97 8.01
CA ASP A 372 1.90 23.52 6.66
C ASP A 372 0.59 23.41 5.87
N VAL A 373 -0.11 22.28 5.92
CA VAL A 373 -1.39 22.13 5.20
C VAL A 373 -2.48 23.00 5.80
N VAL A 374 -2.57 23.11 7.13
CA VAL A 374 -3.56 23.95 7.80
C VAL A 374 -3.37 25.44 7.46
N GLU A 375 -2.13 25.89 7.32
CA GLU A 375 -1.81 27.25 6.87
C GLU A 375 -2.17 27.51 5.40
N ASP A 376 -2.10 26.48 4.56
CA ASP A 376 -2.28 26.57 3.10
C ASP A 376 -3.72 26.32 2.62
N VAL A 377 -4.67 26.00 3.51
CA VAL A 377 -6.09 25.76 3.15
C VAL A 377 -7.03 26.77 3.80
N PRO A 378 -8.26 26.96 3.28
CA PRO A 378 -9.22 27.86 3.89
C PRO A 378 -9.64 27.34 5.29
N PRO A 379 -9.72 28.20 6.33
CA PRO A 379 -9.95 27.76 7.71
C PRO A 379 -11.19 26.89 7.92
N TYR A 380 -12.27 27.13 7.16
CA TYR A 380 -13.52 26.37 7.21
C TYR A 380 -13.42 24.96 6.61
N THR A 381 -12.25 24.53 6.17
CA THR A 381 -12.00 23.20 5.57
C THR A 381 -11.08 22.31 6.41
N THR A 382 -10.55 22.83 7.52
CA THR A 382 -9.60 22.15 8.41
C THR A 382 -10.14 20.82 8.96
N GLN A 383 -11.45 20.71 9.19
CA GLN A 383 -12.14 19.49 9.61
C GLN A 383 -12.11 18.36 8.58
N LYS A 384 -11.80 18.66 7.31
CA LYS A 384 -11.63 17.66 6.24
C LYS A 384 -10.22 17.06 6.21
N ILE A 385 -9.26 17.66 6.93
CA ILE A 385 -7.88 17.20 6.93
C ILE A 385 -7.80 15.91 7.74
N CYS A 386 -7.09 14.94 7.19
CA CYS A 386 -6.76 13.69 7.86
C CYS A 386 -5.24 13.52 7.86
N PHE A 387 -4.73 12.78 8.83
CA PHE A 387 -3.32 12.40 8.88
C PHE A 387 -3.19 10.89 8.97
N SER A 388 -2.10 10.35 8.43
CA SER A 388 -1.87 8.91 8.37
C SER A 388 -0.75 8.45 9.29
N LEU A 389 -0.95 7.31 9.95
CA LEU A 389 0.03 6.66 10.81
C LEU A 389 0.39 5.28 10.24
N SER A 390 1.69 4.95 10.24
CA SER A 390 2.17 3.63 9.82
C SER A 390 1.96 2.61 10.94
N LEU A 391 1.43 1.44 10.61
CA LEU A 391 1.38 0.29 11.52
C LEU A 391 2.55 -0.67 11.29
N ALA A 392 3.36 -0.41 10.27
CA ALA A 392 4.58 -1.14 10.01
C ALA A 392 5.75 -0.54 10.81
N ALA A 393 6.64 -1.43 11.21
CA ALA A 393 7.96 -1.11 11.73
C ALA A 393 8.96 -0.87 10.59
N LEU A 394 9.97 -0.05 10.84
CA LEU A 394 11.12 0.10 9.96
C LEU A 394 12.35 -0.57 10.58
N SER A 395 13.09 -1.29 9.76
CA SER A 395 14.32 -1.97 10.17
C SER A 395 15.50 -1.38 9.42
N PHE A 396 16.53 -0.96 10.15
CA PHE A 396 17.71 -0.29 9.62
C PHE A 396 18.96 -1.06 9.99
N ARG A 397 19.87 -1.26 9.03
CA ARG A 397 21.18 -1.85 9.30
C ARG A 397 22.15 -0.74 9.69
N LEU A 398 22.67 -0.80 10.92
CA LEU A 398 23.57 0.20 11.46
C LEU A 398 24.99 0.07 10.89
N GLY A 399 25.68 1.21 10.80
CA GLY A 399 27.06 1.29 10.32
C GLY A 399 28.15 1.01 11.35
N ILE A 400 27.85 1.14 12.64
CA ILE A 400 28.79 0.94 13.74
C ILE A 400 28.02 0.28 14.88
N VAL A 401 28.52 -0.86 15.37
CA VAL A 401 27.85 -1.69 16.41
C VAL A 401 28.45 -1.46 17.81
N ASN A 402 29.60 -0.76 17.91
CA ASN A 402 30.43 -0.68 19.13
C ASN A 402 30.92 0.75 19.49
N SER A 403 30.17 1.81 19.15
CA SER A 403 30.45 3.15 19.70
C SER A 403 29.52 3.41 20.88
N PRO A 404 29.94 4.08 21.96
CA PRO A 404 29.01 4.63 22.96
C PRO A 404 27.95 5.57 22.34
N ASP A 405 28.10 5.96 21.06
CA ASP A 405 27.10 6.67 20.25
C ASP A 405 25.98 5.78 19.68
N THR A 406 25.91 4.47 19.96
CA THR A 406 24.73 3.66 19.57
C THR A 406 23.44 4.10 20.28
N ASP A 407 23.57 4.91 21.34
CA ASP A 407 22.47 5.58 22.04
C ASP A 407 22.09 6.94 21.40
N SER A 408 22.85 7.41 20.40
CA SER A 408 22.51 8.62 19.66
C SER A 408 21.40 8.32 18.66
N VAL A 409 20.20 8.82 18.95
CA VAL A 409 19.10 8.88 17.98
C VAL A 409 19.17 10.26 17.30
N PRO A 410 19.35 10.35 15.97
CA PRO A 410 19.39 9.26 14.99
C PRO A 410 20.79 8.62 14.78
N ALA A 411 20.83 7.30 14.65
CA ALA A 411 22.05 6.54 14.41
C ALA A 411 22.37 6.42 12.90
N ARG A 412 23.65 6.27 12.55
CA ARG A 412 24.09 6.14 11.14
C ARG A 412 23.69 4.79 10.53
N VAL A 413 23.04 4.85 9.36
CA VAL A 413 22.49 3.70 8.63
C VAL A 413 23.32 3.35 7.38
N LEU A 414 23.43 2.05 7.08
CA LEU A 414 24.07 1.48 5.86
C LEU A 414 23.05 0.94 4.84
N GLY A 415 21.77 1.08 5.12
CA GLY A 415 20.66 0.63 4.29
C GLY A 415 19.65 -0.21 5.09
N PRO A 416 18.77 -0.93 4.37
CA PRO A 416 17.66 -1.63 5.02
C PRO A 416 18.16 -2.78 5.88
N GLY A 417 17.58 -2.87 7.07
CA GLY A 417 17.83 -3.90 8.06
C GLY A 417 17.26 -5.26 7.68
N ILE A 418 17.08 -6.11 8.69
CA ILE A 418 16.48 -7.44 8.53
C ILE A 418 15.04 -7.37 8.01
N GLU A 419 14.63 -8.43 7.32
CA GLU A 419 13.24 -8.68 6.95
C GLU A 419 12.51 -9.43 8.06
N GLY A 420 11.19 -9.24 8.12
CA GLY A 420 10.34 -10.05 8.99
C GLY A 420 10.10 -11.44 8.42
N ASN A 421 9.97 -12.44 9.31
CA ASN A 421 9.81 -13.84 8.92
C ASN A 421 8.50 -14.15 8.17
N PHE A 422 7.49 -13.31 8.32
CA PHE A 422 6.13 -13.53 7.81
C PHE A 422 5.77 -12.56 6.68
N THR A 423 6.25 -11.32 6.76
CA THR A 423 6.07 -10.32 5.71
C THR A 423 7.12 -10.47 4.60
N GLY A 424 8.33 -10.95 4.91
CA GLY A 424 9.42 -11.10 3.96
C GLY A 424 9.89 -9.77 3.34
N MET A 425 9.63 -8.64 4.01
CA MET A 425 9.96 -7.31 3.49
C MET A 425 11.27 -6.81 4.10
N ARG A 426 12.31 -6.62 3.29
CA ARG A 426 13.57 -6.10 3.81
C ARG A 426 13.43 -4.64 4.25
N GLY A 427 13.81 -4.36 5.49
CA GLY A 427 13.74 -3.02 6.06
C GLY A 427 12.35 -2.59 6.55
N ARG A 428 11.36 -3.49 6.50
CA ARG A 428 9.99 -3.24 6.98
C ARG A 428 9.44 -4.49 7.65
N MET A 429 8.75 -4.35 8.77
CA MET A 429 8.19 -5.49 9.50
C MET A 429 6.78 -5.15 9.97
N ALA A 430 5.93 -6.15 10.15
CA ALA A 430 4.64 -5.96 10.83
C ALA A 430 4.84 -5.82 12.34
N PHE A 431 3.89 -5.18 13.04
CA PHE A 431 3.93 -5.07 14.50
C PHE A 431 4.00 -6.44 15.18
N TYR A 432 3.23 -7.41 14.70
CA TYR A 432 3.25 -8.79 15.22
C TYR A 432 4.60 -9.51 14.99
N GLU A 433 5.40 -9.09 14.02
CA GLU A 433 6.76 -9.62 13.84
C GLU A 433 7.73 -9.01 14.84
N VAL A 434 7.56 -7.73 15.18
CA VAL A 434 8.41 -7.04 16.15
C VAL A 434 8.13 -7.49 17.57
N CYS A 435 6.87 -7.74 17.93
CA CYS A 435 6.52 -8.12 19.29
C CYS A 435 7.00 -9.54 19.68
N VAL A 436 7.20 -10.43 18.70
CA VAL A 436 7.74 -11.78 18.91
C VAL A 436 9.25 -11.85 18.79
N LEU A 437 9.92 -10.76 18.39
CA LEU A 437 11.36 -10.66 18.59
C LEU A 437 11.61 -10.74 20.10
N GLY A 438 12.54 -11.59 20.51
CA GLY A 438 12.83 -11.88 21.91
C GLY A 438 13.09 -10.64 22.76
N ASP A 439 13.26 -10.82 24.07
CA ASP A 439 13.38 -9.70 25.02
C ASP A 439 14.68 -8.90 24.80
N HIS A 440 14.59 -7.98 23.85
CA HIS A 440 15.52 -6.89 23.60
C HIS A 440 14.90 -5.65 24.21
N SER A 441 15.69 -4.94 25.03
CA SER A 441 15.34 -3.66 25.63
C SER A 441 14.60 -2.79 24.62
N ALA A 442 13.34 -2.49 24.94
CA ALA A 442 12.53 -1.56 24.18
C ALA A 442 12.81 -0.16 24.72
N TYR A 443 13.22 0.73 23.83
CA TYR A 443 13.47 2.13 24.13
C TYR A 443 12.40 3.00 23.46
N MET A 444 12.31 4.26 23.87
CA MET A 444 11.39 5.22 23.28
C MET A 444 12.18 6.41 22.74
N ASP A 445 11.90 6.80 21.50
CA ASP A 445 12.25 8.11 20.98
C ASP A 445 11.13 9.09 21.37
N PHE A 446 11.44 10.05 22.25
CA PHE A 446 10.47 11.04 22.72
C PHE A 446 10.27 12.21 21.75
N LYS A 447 11.19 12.41 20.79
CA LYS A 447 11.09 13.47 19.77
C LYS A 447 10.16 13.02 18.64
N GLU A 448 10.42 11.82 18.11
CA GLU A 448 9.61 11.24 17.04
C GLU A 448 8.40 10.45 17.55
N ILE A 449 8.33 10.19 18.87
CA ILE A 449 7.26 9.48 19.58
C ILE A 449 7.04 8.09 18.98
N CYS A 450 8.05 7.22 19.00
CA CYS A 450 7.88 5.79 18.71
C CYS A 450 8.79 4.94 19.59
N SER A 451 8.59 3.62 19.56
CA SER A 451 9.51 2.69 20.21
C SER A 451 10.54 2.15 19.24
N TYR A 452 11.66 1.69 19.79
CA TYR A 452 12.65 0.96 19.02
C TYR A 452 13.31 -0.18 19.80
N LYS A 453 13.82 -1.16 19.06
CA LYS A 453 14.62 -2.29 19.56
C LYS A 453 15.95 -2.36 18.82
N GLY A 454 17.00 -2.70 19.54
CA GLY A 454 18.28 -3.10 18.97
C GLY A 454 18.38 -4.62 18.84
N LEU A 455 18.77 -5.11 17.66
CA LEU A 455 19.01 -6.53 17.39
C LEU A 455 20.28 -6.72 16.57
N ALA A 456 21.36 -7.12 17.24
CA ALA A 456 22.71 -7.20 16.66
C ALA A 456 23.09 -5.85 15.99
N ASN A 457 23.25 -5.83 14.67
CA ASN A 457 23.53 -4.61 13.90
C ASN A 457 22.27 -3.96 13.30
N ASN A 458 21.09 -4.24 13.84
CA ASN A 458 19.82 -3.67 13.38
C ASN A 458 19.19 -2.80 14.45
N TRP A 459 18.59 -1.71 13.98
CA TRP A 459 17.73 -0.83 14.77
C TRP A 459 16.33 -0.88 14.15
N ILE A 460 15.34 -1.20 14.97
CA ILE A 460 13.98 -1.47 14.50
C ILE A 460 13.04 -0.49 15.21
N SER A 461 12.53 0.53 14.51
CA SER A 461 11.48 1.40 15.04
C SER A 461 10.11 0.80 14.77
N TYR A 462 9.18 0.99 15.70
CA TYR A 462 7.80 0.54 15.58
C TYR A 462 6.87 1.42 16.40
N GLU A 463 5.60 1.42 16.01
CA GLU A 463 4.54 1.99 16.80
C GLU A 463 4.00 0.98 17.81
N ASN A 464 3.62 1.45 18.99
CA ASN A 464 2.92 0.68 20.00
C ASN A 464 1.64 1.44 20.44
N PRO A 465 0.76 0.84 21.25
CA PRO A 465 -0.48 1.51 21.68
C PRO A 465 -0.25 2.89 22.30
N MET A 466 0.78 3.06 23.12
CA MET A 466 1.12 4.32 23.78
C MET A 466 1.63 5.38 22.81
N SER A 467 2.49 5.02 21.85
CA SER A 467 3.05 5.98 20.90
C SER A 467 1.98 6.51 19.95
N LEU A 468 1.10 5.64 19.46
CA LEU A 468 -0.04 6.03 18.62
C LEU A 468 -1.03 6.91 19.40
N SER A 469 -1.41 6.50 20.62
CA SER A 469 -2.29 7.29 21.47
C SER A 469 -1.72 8.69 21.72
N SER A 470 -0.42 8.77 22.01
CA SER A 470 0.26 10.04 22.27
C SER A 470 0.27 10.95 21.05
N LYS A 471 0.58 10.40 19.86
CA LYS A 471 0.56 11.14 18.59
C LYS A 471 -0.84 11.68 18.29
N VAL A 472 -1.85 10.84 18.39
CA VAL A 472 -3.24 11.20 18.11
C VAL A 472 -3.72 12.30 19.07
N SER A 473 -3.54 12.10 20.38
CA SER A 473 -3.90 13.09 21.40
C SER A 473 -3.18 14.43 21.19
N GLU A 474 -1.89 14.42 20.86
CA GLU A 474 -1.14 15.66 20.64
C GLU A 474 -1.61 16.43 19.40
N ILE A 475 -1.99 15.74 18.32
CA ILE A 475 -2.54 16.40 17.13
C ILE A 475 -3.92 16.97 17.39
N PHE A 476 -4.76 16.25 18.14
CA PHE A 476 -6.08 16.75 18.51
C PHE A 476 -5.96 18.04 19.32
N ARG A 477 -5.08 18.02 20.34
CA ARG A 477 -4.83 19.16 21.22
C ARG A 477 -4.23 20.36 20.50
N ARG A 478 -3.33 20.14 19.53
CA ARG A 478 -2.58 21.22 18.87
C ARG A 478 -3.26 21.79 17.63
N LEU A 479 -3.92 20.93 16.84
CA LEU A 479 -4.42 21.29 15.51
C LEU A 479 -5.92 21.08 15.33
N ASN A 480 -6.61 20.45 16.30
CA ASN A 480 -8.05 20.17 16.22
C ASN A 480 -8.44 19.32 15.00
N ILE A 481 -7.56 18.40 14.58
CA ILE A 481 -7.76 17.47 13.47
C ILE A 481 -8.12 16.09 14.02
N TYR A 482 -9.35 15.61 13.81
CA TYR A 482 -9.84 14.34 14.39
C TYR A 482 -9.94 13.17 13.40
N CYS A 483 -9.39 13.32 12.19
CA CYS A 483 -9.42 12.28 11.17
C CYS A 483 -8.07 11.56 11.06
N VAL A 484 -8.07 10.24 11.24
CA VAL A 484 -6.86 9.40 11.27
C VAL A 484 -6.95 8.30 10.21
N VAL A 485 -5.84 8.04 9.54
CA VAL A 485 -5.69 6.97 8.54
C VAL A 485 -4.64 5.97 9.03
N MET A 486 -4.99 4.70 9.10
CA MET A 486 -4.16 3.61 9.61
C MET A 486 -3.59 2.81 8.43
N TRP A 487 -2.30 2.98 8.18
CA TRP A 487 -1.59 2.39 7.03
C TRP A 487 -0.60 1.30 7.47
N ASP A 488 -0.85 0.02 7.25
CA ASP A 488 -2.09 -0.65 6.85
C ASP A 488 -2.48 -1.67 7.93
N ILE A 489 -3.79 -1.97 8.03
CA ILE A 489 -4.34 -2.72 9.18
C ILE A 489 -3.91 -4.18 9.24
N ASP A 490 -3.38 -4.71 8.13
CA ASP A 490 -2.81 -6.05 8.06
C ASP A 490 -1.41 -6.15 8.69
N MET A 491 -0.80 -5.02 9.09
CA MET A 491 0.45 -5.00 9.86
C MET A 491 0.22 -4.96 11.38
N ASP A 492 -1.02 -4.76 11.81
CA ASP A 492 -1.41 -4.87 13.23
C ASP A 492 -1.50 -6.35 13.65
N ASP A 493 -1.51 -6.59 14.96
CA ASP A 493 -1.68 -7.93 15.51
C ASP A 493 -3.17 -8.34 15.56
N ALA A 494 -3.74 -8.59 14.39
CA ALA A 494 -5.15 -8.96 14.25
C ALA A 494 -5.56 -10.27 14.94
N LYS A 495 -4.58 -11.07 15.36
CA LYS A 495 -4.76 -12.39 15.99
C LYS A 495 -4.44 -12.39 17.49
N GLY A 496 -3.95 -11.29 18.05
CA GLY A 496 -3.60 -11.20 19.47
C GLY A 496 -2.36 -12.01 19.86
N THR A 497 -1.46 -12.27 18.91
CA THR A 497 -0.20 -13.00 19.11
C THR A 497 0.75 -12.32 20.09
N CYS A 498 0.72 -11.00 20.18
CA CYS A 498 1.55 -10.19 21.08
C CYS A 498 1.05 -10.16 22.53
N GLY A 499 -0.09 -10.80 22.85
CA GLY A 499 -0.68 -10.77 24.20
C GLY A 499 -1.32 -9.43 24.59
N LEU A 500 -1.50 -8.50 23.64
CA LEU A 500 -2.13 -7.18 23.85
C LEU A 500 -3.61 -7.14 23.43
N GLY A 501 -4.21 -8.32 23.19
CA GLY A 501 -5.50 -8.44 22.51
C GLY A 501 -5.35 -8.27 20.99
N ARG A 502 -6.47 -8.43 20.28
CA ARG A 502 -6.50 -8.36 18.82
C ARG A 502 -6.55 -6.90 18.34
N THR A 503 -5.80 -6.59 17.28
CA THR A 503 -5.66 -5.26 16.68
C THR A 503 -5.35 -4.15 17.70
N PRO A 504 -4.30 -4.32 18.53
CA PRO A 504 -4.02 -3.42 19.65
C PRO A 504 -3.67 -1.99 19.21
N LEU A 505 -3.03 -1.82 18.05
CA LEU A 505 -2.64 -0.51 17.55
C LEU A 505 -3.86 0.28 17.05
N LEU A 506 -4.71 -0.35 16.26
CA LEU A 506 -5.96 0.27 15.81
C LEU A 506 -6.91 0.57 16.97
N ALA A 507 -6.98 -0.33 17.96
CA ALA A 507 -7.82 -0.15 19.14
C ALA A 507 -7.38 1.05 20.01
N SER A 508 -6.08 1.34 20.10
CA SER A 508 -5.60 2.49 20.88
C SER A 508 -6.00 3.81 20.23
N VAL A 509 -5.87 3.92 18.91
CA VAL A 509 -6.33 5.10 18.15
C VAL A 509 -7.83 5.29 18.30
N HIS A 510 -8.62 4.23 18.12
CA HIS A 510 -10.08 4.29 18.31
C HIS A 510 -10.46 4.79 19.71
N LYS A 511 -9.77 4.31 20.75
CA LYS A 511 -10.00 4.76 22.13
C LYS A 511 -9.70 6.25 22.31
N GLU A 512 -8.63 6.78 21.72
CA GLU A 512 -8.33 8.22 21.78
C GLU A 512 -9.41 9.06 21.11
N LEU A 513 -9.97 8.60 19.99
CA LEU A 513 -11.08 9.32 19.34
C LEU A 513 -12.35 9.34 20.20
N LEU A 514 -12.65 8.26 20.94
CA LEU A 514 -13.76 8.27 21.90
C LEU A 514 -13.55 9.30 23.02
N ILE A 515 -12.33 9.38 23.56
CA ILE A 515 -11.96 10.36 24.60
C ILE A 515 -12.06 11.77 24.05
N ALA A 516 -11.62 12.00 22.82
CA ALA A 516 -11.69 13.30 22.17
C ALA A 516 -13.14 13.77 21.99
N SER A 517 -14.03 12.90 21.49
CA SER A 517 -15.47 13.18 21.35
C SER A 517 -16.13 13.50 22.69
N SER A 518 -15.74 12.85 23.79
CA SER A 518 -16.34 13.13 25.11
C SER A 518 -15.94 14.49 25.68
N HIS A 519 -14.79 15.04 25.28
CA HIS A 519 -14.28 16.34 25.76
C HIS A 519 -14.68 17.51 24.86
N ASN A 520 -15.13 17.25 23.62
CA ASN A 520 -15.43 18.28 22.64
C ASN A 520 -16.72 17.93 21.85
N PRO A 521 -17.92 18.16 22.44
CA PRO A 521 -19.20 17.79 21.82
C PRO A 521 -19.56 18.58 20.55
N ALA A 522 -18.66 19.46 20.08
CA ALA A 522 -18.82 20.26 18.86
C ALA A 522 -18.11 19.64 17.63
N ALA A 523 -17.60 18.40 17.73
CA ALA A 523 -17.18 17.66 16.54
C ALA A 523 -18.37 17.55 15.57
N PRO A 524 -18.20 17.88 14.27
CA PRO A 524 -19.32 17.92 13.35
C PRO A 524 -19.90 16.52 13.18
N THR A 525 -21.18 16.38 13.54
CA THR A 525 -21.98 15.22 13.18
C THR A 525 -22.05 15.11 11.66
N GLN A 526 -21.99 13.88 11.15
CA GLN A 526 -21.95 13.55 9.73
C GLN A 526 -23.17 14.07 8.92
N GLU A 527 -24.18 14.62 9.59
CA GLU A 527 -25.37 15.22 8.99
C GLU A 527 -25.20 16.69 8.55
N ALA A 528 -24.06 17.33 8.84
CA ALA A 528 -23.86 18.76 8.58
C ALA A 528 -22.87 19.10 7.43
N LEU A 529 -22.50 18.16 6.56
CA LEU A 529 -21.59 18.40 5.42
C LEU A 529 -22.17 18.02 4.05
#